data_AF-A0A946AZD6-F1
#
_entry.id   AF-A0A946AZD6-F1
#
_cell.length_a   1.000
_cell.length_b   1.000
_cell.length_c   1.000
_cell.angle_alpha   90.00
_cell.angle_beta   90.00
_cell.angle_gamma   90.00
#
_symmetry.space_group_name_H-M   'P 1'
#
loop_
_entity.id
_entity.type
_entity.pdbx_description
1 polymer ?
#
loop_
_entity_poly.entity_id
_entity_poly.type
_entity_poly.pdbx_seq_one_letter_code
_entity_poly.pdbx_strand_id
1 'polypeptide(L)'
;PINPLFDRNGIIPNFNQLSPSVFLTLPCDKLNVPTRASRLPNAPRTYRSGIHRGIDFFSNWGTPVRSVADGVVVRSDLGYKEIDADFRVQMLLEAANLKRTPSDIFNELLLGQAVIIDHGFELFTGFRAITIYAHLSHINENIKPGYKIKQGEIFAKSGNTGTKPSTLGTRDESHLHWELILQDKDGEYYFGQGLKYNELNRALNRLFK
;
A
#
# COMPACT_ATOMS: atom_id res chain seq x y z
N PRO A 1 -9.94 -13.70 -6.49
CA PRO A 1 -10.76 -12.76 -5.68
C PRO A 1 -10.08 -12.49 -4.34
N ILE A 2 -9.70 -11.23 -4.11
CA ILE A 2 -9.23 -10.75 -2.80
C ILE A 2 -10.52 -10.48 -2.03
N ASN A 3 -10.93 -11.38 -1.14
CA ASN A 3 -11.99 -11.06 -0.20
C ASN A 3 -11.30 -10.62 1.09
N PRO A 4 -11.16 -9.32 1.39
CA PRO A 4 -11.10 -8.90 2.77
C PRO A 4 -12.29 -9.49 3.51
N LEU A 5 -12.16 -9.67 4.83
CA LEU A 5 -13.22 -10.17 5.73
C LEU A 5 -14.58 -9.45 5.58
N PHE A 6 -14.65 -8.33 4.82
CA PHE A 6 -15.83 -7.50 4.61
C PHE A 6 -16.06 -7.02 3.15
N ASP A 7 -15.47 -7.67 2.13
CA ASP A 7 -15.78 -7.31 0.72
C ASP A 7 -17.24 -7.64 0.39
N ARG A 8 -17.93 -6.67 -0.21
CA ARG A 8 -19.34 -6.76 -0.60
C ARG A 8 -19.52 -7.05 -2.09
N ASN A 9 -18.44 -7.34 -2.83
CA ASN A 9 -18.44 -7.59 -4.28
C ASN A 9 -19.02 -6.41 -5.08
N GLY A 10 -18.68 -5.19 -4.69
CA GLY A 10 -19.07 -3.98 -5.42
C GLY A 10 -18.49 -3.93 -6.83
N ILE A 11 -19.07 -3.09 -7.68
CA ILE A 11 -18.62 -2.92 -9.07
C ILE A 11 -17.35 -2.05 -9.05
N ILE A 12 -16.25 -2.59 -9.58
CA ILE A 12 -14.98 -1.86 -9.69
C ILE A 12 -15.24 -0.54 -10.45
N PRO A 13 -14.89 0.62 -9.85
CA PRO A 13 -15.17 1.91 -10.46
C PRO A 13 -14.31 2.15 -11.70
N ASN A 14 -14.80 3.02 -12.59
CA ASN A 14 -14.01 3.45 -13.74
C ASN A 14 -12.93 4.44 -13.29
N PHE A 15 -11.76 3.94 -12.90
CA PHE A 15 -10.61 4.75 -12.48
C PHE A 15 -10.15 5.76 -13.54
N ASN A 16 -10.50 5.58 -14.83
CA ASN A 16 -10.18 6.57 -15.85
C ASN A 16 -11.00 7.86 -15.69
N GLN A 17 -12.14 7.82 -14.99
CA GLN A 17 -13.01 8.97 -14.72
C GLN A 17 -12.83 9.54 -13.31
N LEU A 18 -12.01 8.90 -12.47
CA LEU A 18 -11.69 9.37 -11.13
C LEU A 18 -10.44 10.24 -11.16
N SER A 19 -10.46 11.32 -10.40
CA SER A 19 -9.32 12.19 -10.17
C SER A 19 -9.45 12.79 -8.77
N PRO A 20 -8.33 12.97 -8.06
CA PRO A 20 -8.39 13.57 -6.73
C PRO A 20 -8.75 15.06 -6.85
N SER A 21 -9.41 15.61 -5.84
CA SER A 21 -9.74 17.04 -5.77
C SER A 21 -8.51 17.95 -5.72
N VAL A 22 -7.38 17.40 -5.27
CA VAL A 22 -6.04 18.01 -5.32
C VAL A 22 -5.03 16.97 -5.80
N PHE A 23 -4.01 17.39 -6.55
CA PHE A 23 -2.94 16.46 -6.95
C PHE A 23 -2.23 15.89 -5.72
N LEU A 24 -1.94 14.59 -5.77
CA LEU A 24 -1.16 13.91 -4.77
C LEU A 24 0.31 14.28 -4.91
N THR A 25 0.99 14.37 -3.78
CA THR A 25 2.44 14.46 -3.75
C THR A 25 3.03 13.05 -3.86
N LEU A 26 4.13 12.86 -4.58
CA LEU A 26 4.84 11.57 -4.60
C LEU A 26 5.28 11.18 -3.18
N PRO A 27 5.05 9.94 -2.71
CA PRO A 27 5.37 9.55 -1.33
C PRO A 27 6.88 9.49 -1.04
N CYS A 28 7.71 9.47 -2.08
CA CYS A 28 9.17 9.62 -2.03
C CYS A 28 9.60 10.72 -3.01
N ASP A 29 10.15 11.84 -2.51
CA ASP A 29 10.33 13.08 -3.28
C ASP A 29 11.13 12.97 -4.58
N LYS A 30 12.12 12.08 -4.60
CA LYS A 30 13.06 11.95 -5.73
C LYS A 30 12.73 10.78 -6.66
N LEU A 31 11.58 10.14 -6.47
CA LEU A 31 11.19 8.95 -7.23
C LEU A 31 9.95 9.23 -8.06
N ASN A 32 9.98 8.81 -9.32
CA ASN A 32 8.83 8.83 -10.20
C ASN A 32 7.96 7.58 -10.00
N VAL A 33 6.72 7.64 -10.47
CA VAL A 33 5.89 6.44 -10.63
C VAL A 33 6.66 5.42 -11.50
N PRO A 34 6.88 4.18 -11.04
CA PRO A 34 7.68 3.22 -11.77
C PRO A 34 6.96 2.75 -13.03
N THR A 35 7.70 2.52 -14.11
CA THR A 35 7.15 1.98 -15.37
C THR A 35 7.17 0.46 -15.42
N ARG A 36 7.95 -0.22 -14.57
CA ARG A 36 8.04 -1.67 -14.58
C ARG A 36 6.72 -2.27 -14.10
N ALA A 37 6.00 -2.99 -14.97
CA ALA A 37 4.70 -3.57 -14.68
C ALA A 37 4.66 -4.41 -13.38
N SER A 38 5.75 -5.12 -13.05
CA SER A 38 5.83 -5.92 -11.82
C SER A 38 5.82 -5.10 -10.53
N ARG A 39 5.95 -3.77 -10.60
CA ARG A 39 5.92 -2.81 -9.47
C ARG A 39 4.61 -2.02 -9.38
N LEU A 40 3.64 -2.33 -10.24
CA LEU A 40 2.38 -1.61 -10.35
C LEU A 40 1.19 -2.48 -9.91
N PRO A 41 0.00 -1.88 -9.66
CA PRO A 41 -1.20 -2.65 -9.38
C PRO A 41 -1.50 -3.70 -10.45
N ASN A 42 -2.21 -4.75 -10.07
CA ASN A 42 -2.58 -5.91 -10.88
C ASN A 42 -1.42 -6.88 -11.23
N ALA A 43 -0.18 -6.57 -10.85
CA ALA A 43 0.94 -7.51 -11.06
C ALA A 43 0.74 -8.81 -10.26
N PRO A 44 0.92 -10.00 -10.86
CA PRO A 44 0.86 -11.25 -10.13
C PRO A 44 1.91 -11.32 -9.00
N ARG A 45 1.50 -11.87 -7.86
CA ARG A 45 2.37 -12.17 -6.71
C ARG A 45 2.27 -13.67 -6.42
N THR A 46 2.80 -14.46 -7.34
CA THR A 46 2.70 -15.93 -7.35
C THR A 46 3.21 -16.57 -6.06
N TYR A 47 4.28 -16.02 -5.47
CA TYR A 47 4.86 -16.51 -4.22
C TYR A 47 3.90 -16.48 -3.01
N ARG A 48 2.83 -15.69 -3.07
CA ARG A 48 1.81 -15.58 -2.01
C ARG A 48 0.39 -15.87 -2.52
N SER A 49 0.27 -16.45 -3.72
CA SER A 49 -1.01 -16.64 -4.41
C SER A 49 -1.86 -15.37 -4.46
N GLY A 50 -1.23 -14.22 -4.73
CA GLY A 50 -1.87 -12.92 -4.62
C GLY A 50 -1.73 -12.05 -5.85
N ILE A 51 -2.28 -10.85 -5.72
CA ILE A 51 -2.13 -9.75 -6.68
C ILE A 51 -1.51 -8.57 -5.94
N HIS A 52 -0.68 -7.82 -6.65
CA HIS A 52 -0.12 -6.56 -6.18
C HIS A 52 -1.21 -5.47 -6.23
N ARG A 53 -1.52 -4.84 -5.09
CA ARG A 53 -2.60 -3.85 -4.98
C ARG A 53 -2.09 -2.40 -5.00
N GLY A 54 -0.77 -2.21 -4.97
CA GLY A 54 -0.13 -0.91 -4.81
C GLY A 54 0.97 -0.64 -5.83
N ILE A 55 1.79 0.35 -5.51
CA ILE A 55 2.96 0.79 -6.25
C ILE A 55 4.20 0.53 -5.39
N ASP A 56 5.20 -0.15 -5.95
CA ASP A 56 6.49 -0.36 -5.28
C ASP A 56 7.49 0.71 -5.73
N PHE A 57 7.71 1.70 -4.87
CA PHE A 57 8.74 2.71 -5.02
C PHE A 57 10.08 2.17 -4.48
N PHE A 58 10.82 1.48 -5.36
CA PHE A 58 12.16 0.99 -5.05
C PHE A 58 13.07 2.14 -4.62
N SER A 59 13.59 2.03 -3.41
CA SER A 59 14.28 3.11 -2.72
C SER A 59 15.35 2.54 -1.80
N ASN A 60 16.45 3.27 -1.63
CA ASN A 60 17.47 2.89 -0.67
C ASN A 60 16.84 2.84 0.74
N TRP A 61 17.33 1.92 1.56
CA TRP A 61 16.91 1.83 2.96
C TRP A 61 17.00 3.19 3.65
N GLY A 62 15.96 3.56 4.38
CA GLY A 62 15.93 4.81 5.12
C GLY A 62 15.52 6.04 4.30
N THR A 63 15.08 5.86 3.05
CA THR A 63 14.59 6.99 2.23
C THR A 63 13.38 7.64 2.90
N PRO A 64 13.35 8.97 3.07
CA PRO A 64 12.21 9.66 3.69
C PRO A 64 10.89 9.40 2.95
N VAL A 65 9.86 9.04 3.72
CA VAL A 65 8.49 8.80 3.25
C VAL A 65 7.59 9.91 3.77
N ARG A 66 6.74 10.46 2.88
CA ARG A 66 5.83 11.57 3.20
C ARG A 66 4.38 11.28 2.84
N SER A 67 3.47 11.97 3.51
CA SER A 67 2.04 11.84 3.21
C SER A 67 1.72 12.39 1.82
N VAL A 68 0.89 11.68 1.05
CA VAL A 68 0.54 12.09 -0.32
C VAL A 68 -0.51 13.20 -0.35
N ALA A 69 -1.29 13.33 0.73
CA ALA A 69 -2.36 14.30 0.94
C ALA A 69 -2.58 14.53 2.45
N ASP A 70 -3.37 15.55 2.80
CA ASP A 70 -3.83 15.76 4.17
C ASP A 70 -4.67 14.57 4.67
N GLY A 71 -4.59 14.23 5.94
CA GLY A 71 -5.39 13.15 6.50
C GLY A 71 -5.24 12.95 8.00
N VAL A 72 -5.76 11.82 8.46
CA VAL A 72 -5.67 11.36 9.85
C VAL A 72 -5.08 9.96 9.87
N VAL A 73 -4.04 9.74 10.67
CA VAL A 73 -3.45 8.42 10.87
C VAL A 73 -4.47 7.52 11.57
N VAL A 74 -4.75 6.33 11.02
CA VAL A 74 -5.68 5.34 11.62
C VAL A 74 -4.96 4.09 12.13
N ARG A 75 -3.76 3.79 11.60
CA ARG A 75 -2.86 2.74 12.09
C ARG A 75 -1.42 3.23 12.02
N SER A 76 -0.61 2.88 13.02
CA SER A 76 0.83 3.13 13.03
C SER A 76 1.56 2.06 13.84
N ASP A 77 2.46 1.32 13.18
CA ASP A 77 3.13 0.16 13.77
C ASP A 77 4.50 0.55 14.40
N LEU A 78 4.50 1.57 15.27
CA LEU A 78 5.71 2.09 15.94
C LEU A 78 6.53 1.00 16.65
N GLY A 79 5.87 -0.03 17.19
CA GLY A 79 6.49 -1.15 17.91
C GLY A 79 6.64 -2.44 17.09
N TYR A 80 6.59 -2.35 15.76
CA TYR A 80 6.66 -3.51 14.88
C TYR A 80 7.89 -4.39 15.19
N LYS A 81 7.67 -5.69 15.22
CA LYS A 81 8.72 -6.71 15.28
C LYS A 81 8.54 -7.62 14.09
N GLU A 82 9.65 -7.93 13.44
CA GLU A 82 9.67 -8.84 12.30
C GLU A 82 9.24 -10.24 12.75
N ILE A 83 8.59 -10.96 11.84
CA ILE A 83 8.18 -12.34 12.07
C ILE A 83 9.32 -13.31 11.76
N ASP A 84 9.25 -14.49 12.37
CA ASP A 84 10.17 -15.57 12.05
C ASP A 84 10.06 -16.01 10.58
N ALA A 85 11.21 -16.37 9.98
CA ALA A 85 11.29 -16.72 8.57
C ALA A 85 10.52 -18.02 8.24
N ASP A 86 10.60 -19.03 9.11
CA ASP A 86 9.92 -20.30 8.91
C ASP A 86 8.41 -20.13 9.11
N PHE A 87 8.01 -19.35 10.12
CA PHE A 87 6.60 -18.97 10.30
C PHE A 87 6.03 -18.25 9.07
N ARG A 88 6.78 -17.31 8.49
CA ARG A 88 6.38 -16.64 7.25
C ARG A 88 6.17 -17.64 6.10
N VAL A 89 7.10 -18.59 5.92
CA VAL A 89 6.99 -19.62 4.89
C VAL A 89 5.74 -20.49 5.12
N GLN A 90 5.49 -20.92 6.35
CA GLN A 90 4.29 -21.70 6.71
C GLN A 90 3.00 -20.96 6.33
N MET A 91 2.88 -19.67 6.68
CA MET A 91 1.69 -18.88 6.33
C MET A 91 1.50 -18.73 4.82
N LEU A 92 2.58 -18.63 4.04
CA LEU A 92 2.48 -18.60 2.58
C LEU A 92 2.05 -19.95 1.98
N LEU A 93 2.44 -21.08 2.59
CA LEU A 93 1.95 -22.39 2.19
C LEU A 93 0.45 -22.52 2.46
N GLU A 94 -0.04 -22.01 3.59
CA GLU A 94 -1.49 -21.97 3.87
C GLU A 94 -2.26 -21.09 2.88
N ALA A 95 -1.72 -19.92 2.52
CA ALA A 95 -2.30 -19.10 1.46
C ALA A 95 -2.33 -19.82 0.10
N ALA A 96 -1.31 -20.64 -0.20
CA ALA A 96 -1.27 -21.43 -1.43
C ALA A 96 -2.39 -22.47 -1.49
N ASN A 97 -2.70 -23.14 -0.37
CA ASN A 97 -3.83 -24.08 -0.27
C ASN A 97 -5.17 -23.43 -0.60
N LEU A 98 -5.34 -22.15 -0.25
CA LEU A 98 -6.54 -21.36 -0.54
C LEU A 98 -6.56 -20.76 -1.96
N LYS A 99 -5.45 -20.87 -2.71
CA LYS A 99 -5.24 -20.27 -4.04
C LYS A 99 -5.49 -18.75 -4.07
N ARG A 100 -5.36 -18.08 -2.92
CA ARG A 100 -5.46 -16.64 -2.73
C ARG A 100 -4.67 -16.22 -1.50
N THR A 101 -4.14 -14.99 -1.42
CA THR A 101 -3.66 -14.43 -0.15
C THR A 101 -4.86 -14.01 0.72
N PRO A 102 -5.07 -14.60 1.91
CA PRO A 102 -6.06 -14.14 2.87
C PRO A 102 -5.70 -12.78 3.48
N SER A 103 -6.70 -12.05 3.99
CA SER A 103 -6.50 -10.69 4.51
C SER A 103 -5.71 -10.64 5.81
N ASP A 104 -5.89 -11.62 6.68
CA ASP A 104 -5.10 -11.80 7.90
C ASP A 104 -3.61 -11.97 7.57
N ILE A 105 -3.26 -12.86 6.64
CA ILE A 105 -1.87 -13.02 6.19
C ILE A 105 -1.36 -11.72 5.54
N PHE A 106 -2.15 -11.11 4.65
CA PHE A 106 -1.70 -9.92 3.94
C PHE A 106 -1.51 -8.72 4.88
N ASN A 107 -2.51 -8.36 5.66
CA ASN A 107 -2.53 -7.14 6.47
C ASN A 107 -1.71 -7.25 7.77
N GLU A 108 -1.64 -8.43 8.36
CA GLU A 108 -0.97 -8.63 9.66
C GLU A 108 0.48 -9.07 9.51
N LEU A 109 0.83 -9.76 8.42
CA LEU A 109 2.18 -10.30 8.23
C LEU A 109 2.93 -9.59 7.10
N LEU A 110 2.33 -9.52 5.92
CA LEU A 110 3.06 -9.16 4.71
C LEU A 110 3.25 -7.65 4.51
N LEU A 111 2.45 -6.79 5.14
CA LEU A 111 2.70 -5.34 5.12
C LEU A 111 3.96 -4.94 5.90
N GLY A 112 4.35 -5.73 6.90
CA GLY A 112 5.43 -5.38 7.82
C GLY A 112 5.09 -4.16 8.68
N GLN A 113 6.08 -3.33 8.99
CA GLN A 113 5.87 -2.05 9.65
C GLN A 113 5.12 -1.10 8.70
N ALA A 114 3.91 -0.70 9.08
CA ALA A 114 3.06 0.12 8.24
C ALA A 114 2.42 1.31 8.97
N VAL A 115 2.01 2.30 8.17
CA VAL A 115 1.14 3.40 8.56
C VAL A 115 -0.03 3.44 7.58
N ILE A 116 -1.24 3.62 8.11
CA ILE A 116 -2.46 3.80 7.30
C ILE A 116 -3.02 5.20 7.59
N ILE A 117 -3.30 5.95 6.54
CA ILE A 117 -3.84 7.32 6.62
C ILE A 117 -5.22 7.36 5.96
N ASP A 118 -6.20 7.93 6.66
CA ASP A 118 -7.52 8.25 6.14
C ASP A 118 -7.57 9.70 5.66
N HIS A 119 -7.95 9.88 4.40
CA HIS A 119 -8.09 11.18 3.74
C HIS A 119 -9.55 11.64 3.66
N GLY A 120 -10.49 10.87 4.21
CA GLY A 120 -11.91 11.18 4.20
C GLY A 120 -12.54 11.10 2.81
N PHE A 121 -13.69 11.78 2.65
CA PHE A 121 -14.50 11.77 1.42
C PHE A 121 -14.20 12.96 0.47
N GLU A 122 -13.43 13.94 0.92
CA GLU A 122 -13.16 15.17 0.16
C GLU A 122 -12.09 14.97 -0.93
N LEU A 123 -11.23 13.94 -0.78
CA LEU A 123 -10.15 13.71 -1.73
C LEU A 123 -10.67 13.10 -3.04
N PHE A 124 -11.64 12.19 -2.98
CA PHE A 124 -12.27 11.56 -4.15
C PHE A 124 -13.79 11.60 -4.03
N THR A 125 -14.45 12.31 -4.93
CA THR A 125 -15.92 12.42 -4.94
C THR A 125 -16.57 11.03 -4.93
N GLY A 126 -17.42 10.78 -3.92
CA GLY A 126 -18.16 9.53 -3.77
C GLY A 126 -17.41 8.40 -3.05
N PHE A 127 -16.14 8.60 -2.68
CA PHE A 127 -15.31 7.57 -2.04
C PHE A 127 -14.61 8.11 -0.80
N ARG A 128 -14.54 7.29 0.26
CA ARG A 128 -13.55 7.47 1.32
C ARG A 128 -12.20 7.00 0.79
N ALA A 129 -11.18 7.84 0.88
CA ALA A 129 -9.84 7.53 0.39
C ALA A 129 -8.90 7.17 1.55
N ILE A 130 -8.20 6.04 1.41
CA ILE A 130 -7.23 5.52 2.38
C ILE A 130 -5.90 5.30 1.67
N THR A 131 -4.79 5.62 2.31
CA THR A 131 -3.47 5.20 1.82
C THR A 131 -2.74 4.33 2.83
N ILE A 132 -1.99 3.35 2.32
CA ILE A 132 -1.21 2.40 3.11
C ILE A 132 0.26 2.57 2.72
N TYR A 133 1.12 2.76 3.72
CA TYR A 133 2.57 2.89 3.57
C TYR A 133 3.21 1.71 4.28
N ALA A 134 3.73 0.75 3.54
CA ALA A 134 4.20 -0.52 4.06
C ALA A 134 5.71 -0.71 3.86
N HIS A 135 6.24 -1.78 4.47
CA HIS A 135 7.67 -2.11 4.46
C HIS A 135 8.57 -1.01 5.06
N LEU A 136 8.05 -0.20 5.98
CA LEU A 136 8.80 0.90 6.56
C LEU A 136 9.97 0.38 7.42
N SER A 137 11.06 1.13 7.49
CA SER A 137 12.16 0.84 8.44
C SER A 137 12.05 1.61 9.75
N HIS A 138 11.27 2.69 9.73
CA HIS A 138 11.11 3.60 10.85
C HIS A 138 9.84 4.44 10.66
N ILE A 139 9.17 4.72 11.78
CA ILE A 139 8.06 5.67 11.87
C ILE A 139 8.42 6.68 12.96
N ASN A 140 8.19 7.98 12.71
CA ASN A 140 8.45 9.02 13.70
C ASN A 140 7.55 8.83 14.94
N GLU A 141 8.08 9.03 16.15
CA GLU A 141 7.44 8.62 17.42
C GLU A 141 6.06 9.25 17.69
N ASN A 142 5.79 10.43 17.13
CA ASN A 142 4.53 11.15 17.28
C ASN A 142 3.41 10.64 16.36
N ILE A 143 3.74 9.82 15.36
CA ILE A 143 2.80 9.31 14.36
C ILE A 143 2.02 8.15 14.96
N LYS A 144 0.86 8.46 15.54
CA LYS A 144 -0.05 7.52 16.21
C LYS A 144 -1.47 7.69 15.68
N PRO A 145 -2.35 6.69 15.85
CA PRO A 145 -3.77 6.85 15.51
C PRO A 145 -4.35 8.17 16.06
N GLY A 146 -5.07 8.91 15.23
CA GLY A 146 -5.61 10.23 15.53
C GLY A 146 -4.69 11.41 15.18
N TYR A 147 -3.42 11.18 14.84
CA TYR A 147 -2.51 12.24 14.40
C TYR A 147 -2.99 12.85 13.08
N LYS A 148 -3.15 14.18 13.05
CA LYS A 148 -3.48 14.94 11.84
C LYS A 148 -2.21 15.21 11.06
N ILE A 149 -2.10 14.64 9.87
CA ILE A 149 -0.91 14.71 9.02
C ILE A 149 -1.18 15.60 7.80
N LYS A 150 -0.18 16.37 7.40
CA LYS A 150 -0.26 17.26 6.23
C LYS A 150 0.36 16.64 4.98
N GLN A 151 -0.18 17.03 3.82
CA GLN A 151 0.41 16.69 2.53
C GLN A 151 1.89 17.10 2.50
N GLY A 152 2.76 16.17 2.11
CA GLY A 152 4.19 16.39 2.03
C GLY A 152 4.95 16.26 3.36
N GLU A 153 4.26 16.10 4.49
CA GLU A 153 4.89 15.87 5.80
C GLU A 153 5.63 14.54 5.82
N ILE A 154 6.93 14.58 6.14
CA ILE A 154 7.77 13.38 6.32
C ILE A 154 7.45 12.76 7.68
N PHE A 155 7.01 11.52 7.67
CA PHE A 155 6.53 10.83 8.88
C PHE A 155 7.20 9.47 9.12
N ALA A 156 7.90 8.94 8.11
CA ALA A 156 8.50 7.61 8.15
C ALA A 156 9.72 7.51 7.21
N LYS A 157 10.34 6.34 7.19
CA LYS A 157 11.41 5.98 6.25
C LYS A 157 11.16 4.60 5.63
N SER A 158 11.52 4.43 4.35
CA SER A 158 11.36 3.15 3.64
C SER A 158 12.34 2.09 4.15
N GLY A 159 11.99 0.83 3.96
CA GLY A 159 12.77 -0.34 4.38
C GLY A 159 12.36 -1.57 3.58
N ASN A 160 12.33 -2.73 4.24
CA ASN A 160 11.84 -3.98 3.64
C ASN A 160 11.06 -4.88 4.63
N THR A 161 10.59 -4.37 5.77
CA THR A 161 9.94 -5.20 6.80
C THR A 161 8.74 -5.99 6.24
N GLY A 162 8.51 -7.22 6.71
CA GLY A 162 7.47 -8.13 6.21
C GLY A 162 7.83 -8.86 4.90
N THR A 163 8.93 -8.47 4.24
CA THR A 163 9.46 -9.17 3.07
C THR A 163 10.34 -10.36 3.47
N LYS A 164 10.61 -11.28 2.54
CA LYS A 164 11.51 -12.40 2.77
C LYS A 164 12.94 -11.95 3.14
N PRO A 165 13.56 -10.98 2.44
CA PRO A 165 14.86 -10.45 2.86
C PRO A 165 14.91 -9.98 4.32
N SER A 166 13.87 -9.28 4.79
CA SER A 166 13.79 -8.82 6.18
C SER A 166 13.76 -9.97 7.19
N THR A 167 12.95 -11.01 6.94
CA THR A 167 12.92 -12.19 7.83
C THR A 167 14.25 -12.95 7.87
N LEU A 168 15.11 -12.76 6.87
CA LEU A 168 16.47 -13.32 6.81
C LEU A 168 17.53 -12.35 7.36
N GLY A 169 17.12 -11.19 7.88
CA GLY A 169 18.00 -10.19 8.47
C GLY A 169 18.77 -9.32 7.47
N THR A 170 18.43 -9.36 6.18
CA THR A 170 19.08 -8.51 5.16
C THR A 170 18.24 -7.27 4.84
N ARG A 171 18.89 -6.26 4.25
CA ARG A 171 18.23 -5.02 3.79
C ARG A 171 17.96 -5.03 2.28
N ASP A 172 18.07 -6.19 1.65
CA ASP A 172 17.88 -6.33 0.22
C ASP A 172 16.44 -6.03 -0.17
N GLU A 173 16.27 -5.63 -1.43
CA GLU A 173 14.96 -5.29 -2.02
C GLU A 173 14.22 -4.20 -1.24
N SER A 174 14.93 -3.27 -0.59
CA SER A 174 14.31 -2.11 0.05
C SER A 174 13.42 -1.32 -0.92
N HIS A 175 12.20 -1.04 -0.50
CA HIS A 175 11.22 -0.25 -1.24
C HIS A 175 10.11 0.26 -0.30
N LEU A 176 9.42 1.31 -0.72
CA LEU A 176 8.11 1.64 -0.15
C LEU A 176 7.05 0.93 -0.99
N HIS A 177 6.24 0.10 -0.35
CA HIS A 177 4.99 -0.36 -0.93
C HIS A 177 3.88 0.61 -0.53
N TRP A 178 3.23 1.22 -1.53
CA TRP A 178 2.19 2.23 -1.31
C TRP A 178 0.88 1.83 -1.99
N GLU A 179 -0.21 1.77 -1.23
CA GLU A 179 -1.56 1.53 -1.78
C GLU A 179 -2.43 2.79 -1.65
N LEU A 180 -3.31 3.01 -2.63
CA LEU A 180 -4.45 3.92 -2.53
C LEU A 180 -5.72 3.08 -2.63
N ILE A 181 -6.53 3.13 -1.59
CA ILE A 181 -7.76 2.37 -1.45
C ILE A 181 -8.94 3.34 -1.45
N LEU A 182 -9.94 3.05 -2.28
CA LEU A 182 -11.19 3.78 -2.35
C LEU A 182 -12.32 2.91 -1.80
N GLN A 183 -13.11 3.46 -0.89
CA GLN A 183 -14.22 2.76 -0.24
C GLN A 183 -15.53 3.52 -0.45
N ASP A 184 -16.60 2.79 -0.75
CA ASP A 184 -17.96 3.28 -0.76
C ASP A 184 -18.89 2.32 0.00
N LYS A 185 -20.21 2.50 -0.13
CA LYS A 185 -21.19 1.62 0.52
C LYS A 185 -21.18 0.17 -0.01
N ASP A 186 -20.67 -0.03 -1.22
CA ASP A 186 -20.75 -1.26 -2.01
C ASP A 186 -19.43 -2.04 -2.01
N GLY A 187 -18.29 -1.44 -1.66
CA GLY A 187 -17.04 -2.16 -1.60
C GLY A 187 -15.79 -1.36 -1.29
N GLU A 188 -14.66 -2.04 -1.45
CA GLU A 188 -13.30 -1.51 -1.30
C GLU A 188 -12.51 -1.85 -2.57
N TYR A 189 -11.83 -0.84 -3.13
CA TYR A 189 -11.13 -0.97 -4.40
C TYR A 189 -9.73 -0.36 -4.28
N TYR A 190 -8.69 -1.13 -4.59
CA TYR A 190 -7.37 -0.53 -4.76
C TYR A 190 -7.30 0.20 -6.10
N PHE A 191 -6.65 1.36 -6.13
CA PHE A 191 -6.67 2.23 -7.29
C PHE A 191 -6.06 1.54 -8.52
N GLY A 192 -6.82 1.49 -9.61
CA GLY A 192 -6.41 0.85 -10.85
C GLY A 192 -6.69 -0.65 -10.93
N GLN A 193 -7.42 -1.22 -9.96
CA GLN A 193 -7.89 -2.61 -9.99
C GLN A 193 -8.53 -2.96 -11.34
N GLY A 194 -8.04 -4.03 -11.97
CA GLY A 194 -8.56 -4.53 -13.24
C GLY A 194 -8.14 -3.74 -14.49
N LEU A 195 -7.46 -2.60 -14.37
CA LEU A 195 -6.95 -1.87 -15.53
C LEU A 195 -5.79 -2.60 -16.22
N LYS A 196 -5.76 -2.51 -17.56
CA LYS A 196 -4.60 -2.96 -18.35
C LYS A 196 -3.44 -1.97 -18.20
N TYR A 197 -2.22 -2.45 -18.42
CA TYR A 197 -0.98 -1.69 -18.19
C TYR A 197 -0.99 -0.25 -18.76
N ASN A 198 -1.41 -0.04 -20.01
CA ASN A 198 -1.42 1.30 -20.62
C ASN A 198 -2.48 2.23 -20.00
N GLU A 199 -3.63 1.70 -19.60
CA GLU A 199 -4.68 2.46 -18.91
C GLU A 199 -4.27 2.78 -17.48
N LEU A 200 -3.69 1.79 -16.79
CA LEU A 200 -3.16 1.94 -15.45
C LEU A 200 -2.11 3.06 -15.38
N ASN A 201 -1.11 3.06 -16.28
CA ASN A 201 -0.10 4.12 -16.30
C ASN A 201 -0.72 5.51 -16.52
N ARG A 202 -1.70 5.64 -17.42
CA ARG A 202 -2.40 6.92 -17.63
C ARG A 202 -3.19 7.33 -16.40
N ALA A 203 -3.86 6.41 -15.73
CA ALA A 203 -4.60 6.69 -14.50
C ALA A 203 -3.66 7.13 -13.36
N LEU A 204 -2.54 6.41 -13.15
CA LEU A 204 -1.56 6.73 -12.12
C LEU A 204 -0.86 8.07 -12.34
N ASN A 205 -0.48 8.39 -13.58
CA ASN A 205 0.17 9.67 -13.91
C ASN A 205 -0.74 10.89 -13.71
N ARG A 206 -2.06 10.69 -13.57
CA ARG A 206 -3.01 11.78 -13.24
C ARG A 206 -3.22 11.97 -11.75
N LEU A 207 -2.76 11.03 -10.92
CA LEU A 207 -2.85 11.16 -9.47
C LEU A 207 -1.84 12.15 -8.93
N PHE A 208 -0.61 12.09 -9.43
CA PHE A 208 0.53 12.81 -8.87
C PHE A 208 0.81 14.09 -9.64
N LYS A 209 1.28 15.11 -8.93
CA LYS A 209 1.86 16.33 -9.50
C LYS A 209 3.26 16.09 -10.04
#